data_AF-A0A5S3SA87-F1
#
_entry.id   AF-A0A5S3SA87-F1
#
_cell.length_a   1.000
_cell.length_b   1.000
_cell.length_c   1.000
_cell.angle_alpha   90.00
_cell.angle_beta   90.00
_cell.angle_gamma   90.00
#
_symmetry.space_group_name_H-M   'P 1'
#
loop_
_entity.id
_entity.type
_entity.pdbx_description
1 polymer ?
#
loop_
_entity_poly.entity_id
_entity_poly.type
_entity_poly.pdbx_seq_one_letter_code
_entity_poly.pdbx_strand_id
1 'polypeptide(L)'
;MKKSIISLAIVALLVPSAYAANLKDSVPKAKTKLEQFSAKTGVVLIRGFQKIGSAQGLYSTSVNIQSKEFTNVTDGSKQYGITIEAFKENGKYDKQHTSFIDFDEINSLIQGIDYISKVKPDVTKFEDFQADYTTKGSLKISTFSSGDKLMAAVTSGDIGGVAAYFNIEDLAKIKDLLLKAKKKIESVKA
;
A
#
# COMPACT_ATOMS: atom_id res chain seq x y z
N MET A 1 -56.46 68.45 11.77
CA MET A 1 -55.77 67.31 12.44
C MET A 1 -56.34 66.03 11.85
N LYS A 2 -55.64 65.04 11.30
CA LYS A 2 -54.22 64.67 11.09
C LYS A 2 -54.20 63.82 9.79
N LYS A 3 -53.10 63.89 9.05
CA LYS A 3 -52.77 63.06 7.87
C LYS A 3 -52.47 61.62 8.30
N SER A 4 -52.74 60.63 7.43
CA SER A 4 -51.94 59.39 7.36
C SER A 4 -52.02 58.75 5.97
N ILE A 5 -50.83 58.64 5.37
CA ILE A 5 -50.46 57.93 4.15
C ILE A 5 -50.12 56.48 4.58
N ILE A 6 -50.50 55.46 3.81
CA ILE A 6 -49.95 54.11 3.99
C ILE A 6 -49.35 53.64 2.66
N SER A 7 -48.05 53.40 2.73
CA SER A 7 -47.12 53.02 1.66
C SER A 7 -47.12 51.49 1.49
N LEU A 8 -47.10 51.01 0.24
CA LEU A 8 -47.09 49.59 -0.11
C LEU A 8 -45.64 49.07 -0.15
N ALA A 9 -45.31 48.12 0.71
CA ALA A 9 -43.97 47.54 0.83
C ALA A 9 -43.77 46.33 -0.10
N ILE A 10 -42.74 46.38 -0.95
CA ILE A 10 -42.27 45.28 -1.78
C ILE A 10 -41.28 44.45 -0.96
N VAL A 11 -41.63 43.20 -0.64
CA VAL A 11 -40.74 42.25 0.04
C VAL A 11 -39.98 41.46 -1.03
N ALA A 12 -38.69 41.75 -1.18
CA ALA A 12 -37.79 40.99 -2.05
C ALA A 12 -37.31 39.73 -1.31
N LEU A 13 -37.63 38.55 -1.85
CA LEU A 13 -37.15 37.24 -1.40
C LEU A 13 -35.64 37.11 -1.65
N LEU A 14 -34.83 37.19 -0.61
CA LEU A 14 -33.41 36.83 -0.60
C LEU A 14 -33.30 35.31 -0.46
N VAL A 15 -33.08 34.60 -1.57
CA VAL A 15 -32.72 33.17 -1.55
C VAL A 15 -31.19 33.08 -1.52
N PRO A 16 -30.57 32.49 -0.48
CA PRO A 16 -29.13 32.29 -0.47
C PRO A 16 -28.76 31.21 -1.49
N SER A 17 -27.89 31.57 -2.44
CA SER A 17 -27.26 30.62 -3.35
C SER A 17 -26.28 29.74 -2.57
N ALA A 18 -26.69 28.51 -2.27
CA ALA A 18 -25.78 27.47 -1.79
C ALA A 18 -24.89 27.02 -2.95
N TYR A 19 -23.63 27.43 -2.95
CA TYR A 19 -22.64 26.90 -3.87
C TYR A 19 -22.28 25.47 -3.45
N ALA A 20 -22.49 24.49 -4.33
CA ALA A 20 -21.96 23.15 -4.14
C ALA A 20 -20.42 23.21 -4.18
N ALA A 21 -19.76 22.71 -3.14
CA ALA A 21 -18.31 22.54 -3.14
C ALA A 21 -17.96 21.51 -4.22
N ASN A 22 -17.21 21.94 -5.24
CA ASN A 22 -16.56 21.01 -6.17
C ASN A 22 -15.54 20.20 -5.35
N LEU A 23 -15.88 18.93 -5.07
CA LEU A 23 -14.90 17.96 -4.60
C LEU A 23 -13.87 17.81 -5.72
N LYS A 24 -12.70 18.44 -5.58
CA LYS A 24 -11.57 18.14 -6.45
C LYS A 24 -11.15 16.71 -6.12
N ASP A 25 -11.47 15.77 -7.00
CA ASP A 25 -10.87 14.44 -6.96
C ASP A 25 -9.35 14.61 -7.04
N SER A 26 -8.68 14.44 -5.90
CA SER A 26 -7.23 14.48 -5.86
C SER A 26 -6.70 13.22 -6.52
N VAL A 27 -5.99 13.36 -7.63
CA VAL A 27 -5.30 12.23 -8.27
C VAL A 27 -4.31 11.65 -7.25
N PRO A 28 -4.38 10.33 -6.97
CA PRO A 28 -3.45 9.69 -6.05
C PRO A 28 -2.00 9.95 -6.49
N LYS A 29 -1.19 10.52 -5.60
CA LYS A 29 0.22 10.80 -5.87
C LYS A 29 1.03 9.51 -5.73
N ALA A 30 1.87 9.22 -6.73
CA ALA A 30 2.85 8.14 -6.67
C ALA A 30 3.82 8.33 -5.48
N LYS A 31 3.89 7.34 -4.59
CA LYS A 31 4.60 7.45 -3.31
C LYS A 31 6.04 6.95 -3.39
N THR A 32 6.28 5.93 -4.22
CA THR A 32 7.59 5.30 -4.43
C THR A 32 8.28 5.83 -5.69
N LYS A 33 9.61 5.69 -5.76
CA LYS A 33 10.38 6.03 -6.97
C LYS A 33 9.95 5.15 -8.15
N LEU A 34 9.67 3.86 -7.92
CA LEU A 34 9.18 2.96 -8.97
C LEU A 34 7.83 3.40 -9.55
N GLU A 35 6.89 3.83 -8.71
CA GLU A 35 5.60 4.36 -9.15
C GLU A 35 5.78 5.68 -9.91
N GLN A 36 6.58 6.60 -9.37
CA GLN A 36 6.87 7.88 -10.02
C GLN A 36 7.52 7.67 -11.38
N PHE A 37 8.44 6.70 -11.48
CA PHE A 37 9.09 6.34 -12.73
C PHE A 37 8.10 5.75 -13.72
N SER A 38 7.20 4.88 -13.26
CA SER A 38 6.16 4.24 -14.07
C SER A 38 5.11 5.22 -14.58
N ALA A 39 4.89 6.33 -13.87
CA ALA A 39 3.93 7.37 -14.22
C ALA A 39 4.47 8.39 -15.24
N LYS A 40 5.76 8.34 -15.61
CA LYS A 40 6.32 9.23 -16.63
C LYS A 40 5.65 9.00 -17.99
N THR A 41 5.23 10.08 -18.65
CA THR A 41 4.60 10.07 -19.98
C THR A 41 5.55 10.63 -21.04
N GLY A 42 5.37 10.24 -22.30
CA GLY A 42 6.16 10.76 -23.43
C GLY A 42 7.61 10.26 -23.47
N VAL A 43 7.93 9.21 -22.72
CA VAL A 43 9.24 8.55 -22.69
C VAL A 43 9.09 7.05 -22.92
N VAL A 44 10.14 6.40 -23.43
CA VAL A 44 10.18 4.94 -23.54
C VAL A 44 10.77 4.37 -22.25
N LEU A 45 9.99 3.55 -21.56
CA LEU A 45 10.41 2.85 -20.34
C LEU A 45 10.62 1.36 -20.63
N ILE A 46 11.85 0.86 -20.41
CA ILE A 46 12.16 -0.57 -20.42
C ILE A 46 11.93 -1.10 -18.99
N ARG A 47 11.14 -2.18 -18.85
CA ARG A 47 10.83 -2.79 -17.56
C ARG A 47 11.33 -4.23 -17.49
N GLY A 48 12.45 -4.43 -16.80
CA GLY A 48 12.93 -5.75 -16.39
C GLY A 48 12.19 -6.23 -15.15
N PHE A 49 11.83 -7.51 -15.14
CA PHE A 49 11.23 -8.17 -13.98
C PHE A 49 11.74 -9.60 -13.86
N GLN A 50 11.96 -10.05 -12.63
CA GLN A 50 12.31 -11.42 -12.34
C GLN A 50 11.48 -11.94 -11.16
N LYS A 51 10.77 -13.05 -11.37
CA LYS A 51 10.09 -13.76 -10.28
C LYS A 51 11.12 -14.32 -9.32
N ILE A 52 10.99 -13.99 -8.04
CA ILE A 52 11.86 -14.48 -6.98
C ILE A 52 11.25 -15.69 -6.30
N GLY A 53 9.94 -15.65 -6.04
CA GLY A 53 9.21 -16.77 -5.48
C GLY A 53 7.86 -16.34 -4.93
N SER A 54 7.22 -17.30 -4.26
CA SER A 54 5.92 -17.13 -3.62
C SER A 54 5.94 -17.78 -2.23
N ALA A 55 5.23 -17.17 -1.28
CA ALA A 55 4.98 -17.73 0.03
C ALA A 55 3.48 -18.02 0.16
N GLN A 56 3.13 -19.30 0.33
CA GLN A 56 1.75 -19.69 0.58
C GLN A 56 1.38 -19.36 2.03
N GLY A 57 0.25 -18.69 2.20
CA GLY A 57 -0.34 -18.36 3.48
C GLY A 57 -1.56 -19.22 3.81
N LEU A 58 -2.23 -18.86 4.88
CA LEU A 58 -3.48 -19.43 5.36
C LEU A 58 -4.65 -18.98 4.49
N TYR A 59 -5.78 -19.68 4.59
CA TYR A 59 -7.07 -19.30 3.98
C TYR A 59 -6.99 -19.04 2.46
N SER A 60 -6.23 -19.88 1.74
CA SER A 60 -5.99 -19.75 0.29
C SER A 60 -5.46 -18.38 -0.11
N THR A 61 -4.58 -17.81 0.73
CA THR A 61 -3.88 -16.55 0.43
C THR A 61 -2.40 -16.81 0.15
N SER A 62 -1.76 -15.94 -0.62
CA SER A 62 -0.33 -16.03 -0.90
C SER A 62 0.30 -14.67 -1.15
N VAL A 63 1.63 -14.63 -1.07
CA VAL A 63 2.43 -13.46 -1.42
C VAL A 63 3.40 -13.83 -2.53
N ASN A 64 3.41 -13.07 -3.62
CA ASN A 64 4.35 -13.20 -4.73
C ASN A 64 5.34 -12.05 -4.73
N ILE A 65 6.64 -12.35 -4.87
CA ILE A 65 7.71 -11.34 -4.88
C ILE A 65 8.46 -11.36 -6.21
N GLN A 66 8.64 -10.18 -6.80
CA GLN A 66 9.45 -9.98 -8.00
C GLN A 66 10.46 -8.85 -7.81
N SER A 67 11.67 -9.01 -8.34
CA SER A 67 12.61 -7.91 -8.51
C SER A 67 12.31 -7.13 -9.78
N LYS A 68 12.52 -5.81 -9.76
CA LYS A 68 12.25 -4.87 -10.85
C LYS A 68 13.47 -4.02 -11.17
N GLU A 69 13.69 -3.77 -12.47
CA GLU A 69 14.59 -2.75 -13.01
C GLU A 69 13.81 -1.95 -14.06
N PHE A 70 13.67 -0.64 -13.86
CA PHE A 70 13.07 0.25 -14.86
C PHE A 70 14.15 1.17 -15.41
N THR A 71 14.24 1.26 -16.74
CA THR A 71 15.18 2.15 -17.45
C THR A 71 14.39 3.12 -18.32
N ASN A 72 14.70 4.41 -18.23
CA ASN A 72 14.19 5.43 -19.13
C ASN A 72 15.19 5.56 -20.27
N VAL A 73 14.77 5.23 -21.49
CA VAL A 73 15.66 5.23 -22.65
C VAL A 73 16.12 6.64 -23.02
N THR A 74 15.29 7.66 -22.74
CA THR A 74 15.56 9.04 -23.12
C THR A 74 16.78 9.63 -22.38
N ASP A 75 16.94 9.31 -21.09
CA ASP A 75 17.98 9.89 -20.23
C ASP A 75 18.92 8.82 -19.62
N GLY A 76 18.69 7.54 -19.90
CA GLY A 76 19.44 6.42 -19.35
C GLY A 76 19.22 6.17 -17.85
N SER A 77 18.34 6.93 -17.19
CA SER A 77 18.11 6.79 -15.75
C SER A 77 17.49 5.43 -15.43
N LYS A 78 17.90 4.85 -14.29
CA LYS A 78 17.42 3.56 -13.82
C LYS A 78 16.81 3.64 -12.43
N GLN A 79 15.77 2.85 -12.19
CA GLN A 79 15.19 2.63 -10.87
C GLN A 79 15.08 1.14 -10.58
N TYR A 80 15.31 0.78 -9.33
CA TYR A 80 15.33 -0.60 -8.86
C TYR A 80 14.43 -0.75 -7.63
N GLY A 81 13.89 -1.95 -7.46
CA GLY A 81 13.15 -2.33 -6.27
C GLY A 81 12.42 -3.64 -6.48
N ILE A 82 11.36 -3.86 -5.71
CA ILE A 82 10.57 -5.09 -5.78
C ILE A 82 9.08 -4.76 -5.86
N THR A 83 8.31 -5.72 -6.36
CA THR A 83 6.86 -5.76 -6.17
C THR A 83 6.49 -6.91 -5.27
N ILE A 84 5.55 -6.66 -4.36
CA ILE A 84 4.95 -7.66 -3.49
C ILE A 84 3.46 -7.67 -3.79
N GLU A 85 2.99 -8.78 -4.35
CA GLU A 85 1.58 -9.00 -4.65
C GLU A 85 0.98 -9.90 -3.57
N ALA A 86 -0.06 -9.42 -2.91
CA ALA A 86 -0.90 -10.24 -2.04
C ALA A 86 -2.07 -10.78 -2.86
N PHE A 87 -2.29 -12.09 -2.78
CA PHE A 87 -3.34 -12.81 -3.49
C PHE A 87 -4.24 -13.51 -2.49
N LYS A 88 -5.54 -13.53 -2.77
CA LYS A 88 -6.56 -14.28 -2.04
C LYS A 88 -7.51 -14.93 -3.03
N GLU A 89 -7.55 -16.25 -3.01
CA GLU A 89 -8.58 -17.01 -3.71
C GLU A 89 -9.93 -16.74 -3.04
N ASN A 90 -10.94 -16.35 -3.81
CA ASN A 90 -12.25 -15.99 -3.26
C ASN A 90 -13.39 -16.49 -4.15
N GLY A 91 -13.30 -17.78 -4.51
CA GLY A 91 -14.31 -18.51 -5.26
C GLY A 91 -14.50 -17.94 -6.65
N LYS A 92 -15.58 -17.18 -6.87
CA LYS A 92 -15.96 -16.67 -8.19
C LYS A 92 -15.02 -15.56 -8.71
N TYR A 93 -14.39 -14.81 -7.81
CA TYR A 93 -13.48 -13.71 -8.15
C TYR A 93 -12.32 -13.65 -7.19
N ASP A 94 -11.14 -14.05 -7.66
CA ASP A 94 -9.90 -13.89 -6.92
C ASP A 94 -9.58 -12.41 -6.73
N LYS A 95 -8.93 -12.11 -5.60
CA LYS A 95 -8.48 -10.76 -5.28
C LYS A 95 -6.97 -10.73 -5.27
N GLN A 96 -6.41 -9.72 -5.91
CA GLN A 96 -4.98 -9.43 -5.83
C GLN A 96 -4.72 -7.93 -5.76
N HIS A 97 -3.66 -7.56 -5.06
CA HIS A 97 -3.15 -6.19 -5.04
C HIS A 97 -1.63 -6.22 -4.98
N THR A 98 -0.98 -5.26 -5.64
CA THR A 98 0.48 -5.16 -5.71
C THR A 98 0.97 -3.86 -5.10
N SER A 99 1.97 -3.97 -4.22
CA SER A 99 2.70 -2.84 -3.64
C SER A 99 4.11 -2.78 -4.21
N PHE A 100 4.60 -1.56 -4.41
CA PHE A 100 5.96 -1.29 -4.85
C PHE A 100 6.84 -0.96 -3.66
N ILE A 101 8.05 -1.50 -3.62
CA ILE A 101 9.04 -1.20 -2.59
C ILE A 101 10.32 -0.75 -3.30
N ASP A 102 10.78 0.45 -2.99
CA ASP A 102 12.02 0.98 -3.56
C ASP A 102 13.23 0.20 -3.02
N PHE A 103 14.31 0.11 -3.80
CA PHE A 103 15.51 -0.64 -3.40
C PHE A 103 16.09 -0.19 -2.04
N ASP A 104 16.07 1.11 -1.74
CA ASP A 104 16.55 1.66 -0.47
C ASP A 104 15.64 1.33 0.73
N GLU A 105 14.40 0.89 0.50
CA GLU A 105 13.43 0.50 1.54
C GLU A 105 13.47 -1.00 1.88
N ILE A 106 14.11 -1.84 1.06
CA ILE A 106 14.09 -3.30 1.26
C ILE A 106 14.71 -3.70 2.60
N ASN A 107 15.81 -3.05 3.03
CA ASN A 107 16.45 -3.35 4.31
C ASN A 107 15.54 -3.01 5.50
N SER A 108 14.87 -1.86 5.45
CA SER A 108 13.93 -1.46 6.51
C SER A 108 12.72 -2.37 6.57
N LEU A 109 12.24 -2.88 5.42
CA LEU A 109 11.17 -3.87 5.37
C LEU A 109 11.59 -5.20 6.01
N ILE A 110 12.81 -5.68 5.72
CA ILE A 110 13.36 -6.89 6.34
C ILE A 110 13.47 -6.73 7.87
N GLN A 111 13.98 -5.58 8.32
CA GLN A 111 14.06 -5.26 9.76
C GLN A 111 12.68 -5.13 10.40
N GLY A 112 11.71 -4.55 9.67
CA GLY A 112 10.32 -4.47 10.09
C GLY A 112 9.72 -5.84 10.34
N ILE A 113 9.92 -6.80 9.42
CA ILE A 113 9.48 -8.20 9.61
C ILE A 113 10.15 -8.84 10.84
N ASP A 114 11.46 -8.61 11.03
CA ASP A 114 12.19 -9.13 12.20
C ASP A 114 11.67 -8.58 13.53
N TYR A 115 11.20 -7.32 13.55
CA TYR A 115 10.60 -6.72 14.72
C TYR A 115 9.18 -7.26 14.95
N ILE A 116 8.34 -7.20 13.92
CA ILE A 116 6.94 -7.61 13.96
C ILE A 116 6.76 -9.09 14.33
N SER A 117 7.66 -9.97 13.90
CA SER A 117 7.66 -11.39 14.24
C SER A 117 8.01 -11.70 15.70
N LYS A 118 8.56 -10.73 16.45
CA LYS A 118 8.95 -10.90 17.86
C LYS A 118 8.00 -10.22 18.84
N VAL A 119 7.01 -9.48 18.33
CA VAL A 119 6.01 -8.81 19.17
C VAL A 119 5.19 -9.87 19.91
N LYS A 120 4.99 -9.68 21.21
CA LYS A 120 4.26 -10.59 22.09
C LYS A 120 3.04 -9.90 22.70
N PRO A 121 2.04 -10.64 23.21
CA PRO A 121 0.83 -10.04 23.80
C PRO A 121 1.06 -9.11 24.99
N ASP A 122 2.16 -9.30 25.73
CA ASP A 122 2.52 -8.50 26.91
C ASP A 122 3.06 -7.09 26.59
N VAL A 123 3.18 -6.72 25.31
CA VAL A 123 3.56 -5.35 24.91
C VAL A 123 2.52 -4.29 25.28
N THR A 124 1.31 -4.71 25.61
CA THR A 124 0.22 -3.86 26.08
C THR A 124 -0.60 -4.57 27.15
N LYS A 125 -1.39 -3.80 27.91
CA LYS A 125 -2.30 -4.33 28.95
C LYS A 125 -3.71 -4.61 28.43
N PHE A 126 -3.98 -4.28 27.17
CA PHE A 126 -5.28 -4.54 26.54
C PHE A 126 -5.36 -5.99 26.05
N GLU A 127 -6.58 -6.53 26.03
CA GLU A 127 -6.86 -7.90 25.59
C GLU A 127 -6.43 -8.15 24.15
N ASP A 128 -6.69 -7.16 23.28
CA ASP A 128 -6.30 -7.19 21.88
C ASP A 128 -5.20 -6.19 21.55
N PHE A 129 -4.35 -6.56 20.60
CA PHE A 129 -3.33 -5.68 20.06
C PHE A 129 -3.03 -5.96 18.59
N GLN A 130 -2.49 -4.94 17.94
CA GLN A 130 -1.95 -5.03 16.59
C GLN A 130 -0.69 -4.17 16.51
N ALA A 131 0.35 -4.73 15.90
CA ALA A 131 1.57 -4.01 15.55
C ALA A 131 1.72 -4.02 14.03
N ASP A 132 1.97 -2.84 13.45
CA ASP A 132 2.06 -2.62 12.01
C ASP A 132 3.43 -2.04 11.61
N TYR A 133 4.02 -2.59 10.56
CA TYR A 133 5.07 -1.93 9.77
C TYR A 133 4.51 -1.60 8.39
N THR A 134 4.55 -0.33 7.98
CA THR A 134 3.98 0.13 6.70
C THR A 134 5.04 0.78 5.82
N THR A 135 5.08 0.39 4.55
CA THR A 135 5.99 0.94 3.53
C THR A 135 5.38 2.15 2.82
N LYS A 136 6.20 2.88 2.06
CA LYS A 136 5.74 3.98 1.21
C LYS A 136 4.73 3.54 0.17
N GLY A 137 4.91 2.35 -0.42
CA GLY A 137 4.01 1.76 -1.42
C GLY A 137 2.79 1.05 -0.83
N SER A 138 2.36 1.43 0.38
CA SER A 138 1.17 0.90 1.05
C SER A 138 1.18 -0.63 1.21
N LEU A 139 2.37 -1.22 1.42
CA LEU A 139 2.46 -2.58 1.95
C LEU A 139 2.46 -2.49 3.47
N LYS A 140 1.67 -3.32 4.12
CA LYS A 140 1.61 -3.44 5.58
C LYS A 140 1.93 -4.86 6.01
N ILE A 141 2.86 -4.99 6.95
CA ILE A 141 3.13 -6.24 7.69
C ILE A 141 2.57 -6.05 9.09
N SER A 142 1.67 -6.93 9.49
CA SER A 142 0.99 -6.84 10.77
C SER A 142 1.18 -8.12 11.57
N THR A 143 1.33 -7.99 12.89
CA THR A 143 1.07 -9.07 13.85
C THR A 143 -0.08 -8.61 14.74
N PHE A 144 -1.08 -9.47 14.95
CA PHE A 144 -2.29 -9.13 15.69
C PHE A 144 -2.84 -10.32 16.48
N SER A 145 -3.50 -10.03 17.60
CA SER A 145 -4.26 -11.01 18.37
C SER A 145 -5.56 -11.36 17.65
N SER A 146 -5.95 -12.62 17.70
CA SER A 146 -7.22 -13.13 17.18
C SER A 146 -7.72 -14.22 18.12
N GLY A 147 -8.43 -13.80 19.17
CA GLY A 147 -8.67 -14.65 20.34
C GLY A 147 -7.33 -15.03 21.00
N ASP A 148 -7.17 -16.29 21.38
CA ASP A 148 -5.94 -16.78 22.04
C ASP A 148 -4.74 -16.97 21.10
N LYS A 149 -4.89 -16.66 19.80
CA LYS A 149 -3.86 -16.87 18.80
C LYS A 149 -3.25 -15.56 18.35
N LEU A 150 -1.94 -15.60 18.13
CA LEU A 150 -1.22 -14.52 17.49
C LEU A 150 -0.98 -14.86 16.02
N MET A 151 -1.43 -13.99 15.12
CA MET A 151 -1.36 -14.19 13.68
C MET A 151 -0.62 -13.05 13.00
N ALA A 152 -0.17 -13.30 11.77
CA ALA A 152 0.43 -12.28 10.93
C ALA A 152 -0.37 -12.07 9.64
N ALA A 153 -0.27 -10.86 9.08
CA ALA A 153 -0.80 -10.54 7.77
C ALA A 153 0.19 -9.70 6.96
N VAL A 154 0.24 -9.96 5.65
CA VAL A 154 0.88 -9.11 4.66
C VAL A 154 -0.22 -8.55 3.77
N THR A 155 -0.48 -7.25 3.93
CA THR A 155 -1.52 -6.53 3.20
C THR A 155 -0.90 -5.63 2.16
N SER A 156 -1.38 -5.71 0.92
CA SER A 156 -1.02 -4.80 -0.15
C SER A 156 -2.18 -3.88 -0.48
N GLY A 157 -1.92 -2.57 -0.49
CA GLY A 157 -2.87 -1.53 -0.88
C GLY A 157 -3.63 -0.90 0.29
N ASP A 158 -4.05 0.35 0.09
CA ASP A 158 -4.90 1.09 1.05
C ASP A 158 -6.39 0.89 0.70
N ILE A 159 -6.78 1.24 -0.54
CA ILE A 159 -8.16 1.11 -1.04
C ILE A 159 -8.26 -0.17 -1.85
N GLY A 160 -9.21 -1.06 -1.51
CA GLY A 160 -9.34 -2.35 -2.17
C GLY A 160 -8.17 -3.31 -1.90
N GLY A 161 -7.42 -3.07 -0.80
CA GLY A 161 -6.26 -3.87 -0.44
C GLY A 161 -6.56 -5.34 -0.21
N VAL A 162 -5.54 -6.17 -0.40
CA VAL A 162 -5.62 -7.63 -0.24
C VAL A 162 -4.66 -8.06 0.84
N ALA A 163 -5.16 -8.83 1.80
CA ALA A 163 -4.38 -9.40 2.89
C ALA A 163 -4.13 -10.88 2.65
N ALA A 164 -2.87 -11.28 2.78
CA ALA A 164 -2.47 -12.67 2.92
C ALA A 164 -2.10 -12.96 4.37
N TYR A 165 -2.65 -14.03 4.93
CA TYR A 165 -2.54 -14.36 6.36
C TYR A 165 -1.52 -15.47 6.58
N PHE A 166 -0.80 -15.42 7.69
CA PHE A 166 0.29 -16.33 7.99
C PHE A 166 0.31 -16.66 9.49
N ASN A 167 0.87 -17.82 9.84
CA ASN A 167 1.43 -17.96 11.19
C ASN A 167 2.67 -17.07 11.28
N ILE A 168 3.04 -16.64 12.48
CA ILE A 168 4.15 -15.70 12.66
C ILE A 168 5.47 -16.31 12.20
N GLU A 169 5.66 -17.61 12.40
CA GLU A 169 6.89 -18.30 12.00
C GLU A 169 7.04 -18.33 10.47
N ASP A 170 5.93 -18.30 9.74
CA ASP A 170 5.92 -18.29 8.27
C ASP A 170 6.39 -16.95 7.69
N LEU A 171 6.44 -15.86 8.48
CA LEU A 171 7.04 -14.60 8.04
C LEU A 171 8.54 -14.74 7.69
N ALA A 172 9.23 -15.74 8.26
CA ALA A 172 10.60 -16.07 7.88
C ALA A 172 10.73 -16.42 6.39
N LYS A 173 9.73 -17.08 5.79
CA LYS A 173 9.71 -17.40 4.36
C LYS A 173 9.68 -16.13 3.51
N ILE A 174 8.90 -15.14 3.93
CA ILE A 174 8.80 -13.85 3.25
C ILE A 174 10.13 -13.11 3.36
N LYS A 175 10.73 -13.08 4.55
CA LYS A 175 12.05 -12.50 4.78
C LYS A 175 13.12 -13.10 3.86
N ASP A 176 13.14 -14.42 3.72
CA ASP A 176 14.09 -15.12 2.84
C ASP A 176 13.90 -14.74 1.37
N LEU A 177 12.66 -14.60 0.92
CA LEU A 177 12.36 -14.13 -0.44
C LEU A 177 12.82 -12.68 -0.64
N LEU A 178 12.66 -11.81 0.35
CA LEU A 178 13.16 -10.43 0.28
C LEU A 178 14.69 -10.37 0.20
N LEU A 179 15.39 -11.20 0.99
CA LEU A 179 16.84 -11.30 0.93
C LEU A 179 17.32 -11.77 -0.45
N LYS A 180 16.66 -12.78 -1.02
CA LYS A 180 16.93 -13.26 -2.39
C LYS A 180 16.67 -12.18 -3.43
N ALA A 181 15.55 -11.45 -3.30
CA ALA A 181 15.17 -10.37 -4.21
C ALA A 181 16.19 -9.22 -4.19
N LYS A 182 16.64 -8.83 -2.99
CA LYS A 182 17.67 -7.81 -2.78
C LYS A 182 18.98 -8.24 -3.43
N LYS A 183 19.47 -9.44 -3.12
CA LYS A 183 20.70 -9.99 -3.71
C LYS A 183 20.61 -10.05 -5.24
N LYS A 184 19.45 -10.38 -5.79
CA LYS A 184 19.25 -10.39 -7.24
C LYS A 184 19.39 -8.99 -7.84
N ILE A 185 18.81 -7.97 -7.21
CA ILE A 185 18.94 -6.58 -7.67
C ILE A 185 20.41 -6.14 -7.58
N GLU A 186 21.08 -6.42 -6.47
CA GLU A 186 22.51 -6.12 -6.28
C GLU A 186 23.39 -6.77 -7.36
N SER A 187 23.04 -7.96 -7.86
CA SER A 187 23.79 -8.63 -8.92
C SER A 187 23.65 -8.01 -10.32
N VAL A 188 22.63 -7.16 -10.54
CA VAL A 188 22.36 -6.53 -11.85
C VAL A 188 22.49 -5.01 -11.84
N LYS A 189 22.56 -4.43 -10.64
CA LYS A 189 22.80 -3.00 -10.45
C LYS A 189 24.27 -2.72 -10.74
N ALA A 190 24.54 -2.19 -11.94
CA ALA A 190 25.84 -1.66 -12.34
C ALA A 190 26.15 -0.34 -11.64
#